data_AF-A0A8S2AF73-F1
#
_entry.id   AF-A0A8S2AF73-F1
#
_cell.length_a   1.000
_cell.length_b   1.000
_cell.length_c   1.000
_cell.angle_alpha   90.00
_cell.angle_beta   90.00
_cell.angle_gamma   90.00
#
_symmetry.space_group_name_H-M   'P 1'
#
loop_
_entity.id
_entity.type
_entity.pdbx_description
1 polymer ?
#
loop_
_entity_poly.entity_id
_entity_poly.type
_entity_poly.pdbx_seq_one_letter_code
_entity_poly.pdbx_strand_id
1 'polypeptide(L)'
;MGNSNSSSSVDHRFISASSNVSAAIFAPGWVYETEQPPDFYTAQNKWWSLVEKSWGIVQTYPQVLPFYSDFNQGIGSHISLGGQKLSEAPWYHISCQSLQQLLEFNEGKNSDISCKSLLKHKYGSGGEASYNGGGNVSFRGKLKRNAHFTARLFKPQLQLSSSPISISFSSFKFTHVSLWTGAFCLHFSSPSHETKSLLMVPNEFINRFGDMFLPRLLTSKQTTSGWTVHETNLVLDGHTLTEISAFCSRPDDLTEETNTLEYFALLGLISIKSQQKTKLFPLASSWVIEAHHVKFVPGENLSSSDYRPGKVMKEPRSEKVFLGTAHVDAYYVSDLVVGSDVKGVRFVVQTCGGDGSWQELDASPNLVVEVKRLSSKLCCCGFDLSYGSFPNLQFLRSNKSIDGGITEKAI
;
A
#
# COMPACT_ATOMS: atom_id res chain seq x y z
N MET A 1 50.58 -24.28 -13.07
CA MET A 1 49.99 -23.49 -11.97
C MET A 1 48.54 -23.23 -12.34
N GLY A 2 47.62 -24.09 -11.87
CA GLY A 2 46.20 -24.02 -12.20
C GLY A 2 45.48 -23.14 -11.18
N ASN A 3 44.80 -22.09 -11.66
CA ASN A 3 43.85 -21.30 -10.89
C ASN A 3 42.60 -22.15 -10.63
N SER A 4 42.38 -22.54 -9.37
CA SER A 4 41.09 -23.07 -8.92
C SER A 4 40.20 -21.91 -8.49
N ASN A 5 39.27 -21.52 -9.37
CA ASN A 5 38.08 -20.78 -8.98
C ASN A 5 37.21 -21.69 -8.10
N SER A 6 37.31 -21.55 -6.78
CA SER A 6 36.36 -22.15 -5.85
C SER A 6 35.11 -21.27 -5.79
N SER A 7 34.11 -21.56 -6.62
CA SER A 7 32.74 -21.12 -6.33
C SER A 7 32.27 -21.90 -5.11
N SER A 8 32.36 -21.32 -3.91
CA SER A 8 31.74 -21.88 -2.73
C SER A 8 30.22 -21.79 -2.90
N SER A 9 29.57 -22.90 -3.28
CA SER A 9 28.12 -23.00 -3.14
C SER A 9 27.83 -22.98 -1.65
N VAL A 10 27.22 -21.91 -1.15
CA VAL A 10 26.73 -21.86 0.23
C VAL A 10 25.58 -22.86 0.31
N ASP A 11 25.83 -23.99 0.96
CA ASP A 11 24.85 -25.03 1.20
C ASP A 11 23.93 -24.56 2.34
N HIS A 12 22.79 -23.96 1.98
CA HIS A 12 21.82 -23.43 2.95
C HIS A 12 21.05 -24.58 3.62
N ARG A 13 21.68 -25.22 4.62
CA ARG A 13 21.01 -26.23 5.46
C ARG A 13 20.23 -25.55 6.57
N PHE A 14 18.90 -25.63 6.52
CA PHE A 14 18.03 -25.20 7.61
C PHE A 14 17.80 -26.35 8.60
N ILE A 15 17.85 -26.03 9.89
CA ILE A 15 17.42 -26.94 10.96
C ILE A 15 15.89 -27.07 10.89
N SER A 16 15.39 -28.30 10.88
CA SER A 16 13.95 -28.59 10.89
C SER A 16 13.31 -28.23 12.24
N ALA A 17 12.08 -27.71 12.21
CA ALA A 17 11.30 -27.34 13.41
C ALA A 17 10.99 -28.51 14.37
N SER A 18 11.19 -29.77 13.96
CA SER A 18 11.01 -30.97 14.80
C SER A 18 11.99 -31.07 15.98
N SER A 19 12.95 -30.14 16.09
CA SER A 19 14.01 -30.15 17.08
C SER A 19 13.67 -29.40 18.39
N ASN A 20 12.45 -28.85 18.56
CA ASN A 20 11.99 -28.11 19.76
C ASN A 20 13.00 -27.04 20.25
N VAL A 21 13.66 -26.38 19.30
CA VAL A 21 14.58 -25.26 19.55
C VAL A 21 14.10 -24.02 18.82
N SER A 22 14.52 -22.84 19.27
CA SER A 22 14.37 -21.60 18.51
C SER A 22 15.58 -21.37 17.60
N ALA A 23 15.40 -20.61 16.53
CA ALA A 23 16.47 -20.18 15.64
C ALA A 23 16.66 -18.66 15.69
N ALA A 24 17.91 -18.22 15.68
CA ALA A 24 18.28 -16.81 15.51
C ALA A 24 19.02 -16.65 14.18
N ILE A 25 18.62 -15.65 13.40
CA ILE A 25 19.28 -15.32 12.13
C ILE A 25 20.26 -14.19 12.39
N PHE A 26 21.55 -14.47 12.25
CA PHE A 26 22.59 -13.45 12.32
C PHE A 26 22.73 -12.76 10.96
N ALA A 27 22.79 -11.42 10.98
CA ALA A 27 22.91 -10.57 9.80
C ALA A 27 21.90 -10.87 8.66
N PRO A 28 20.57 -10.87 8.92
CA PRO A 28 19.57 -11.13 7.87
C PRO A 28 19.57 -10.09 6.75
N GLY A 29 20.18 -8.91 6.98
CA GLY A 29 20.40 -7.87 5.96
C GLY A 29 21.31 -8.29 4.81
N TRP A 30 22.03 -9.42 4.93
CA TRP A 30 22.96 -9.91 3.91
C TRP A 30 22.33 -10.02 2.52
N VAL A 31 21.03 -10.36 2.41
CA VAL A 31 20.31 -10.46 1.14
C VAL A 31 20.34 -9.13 0.37
N TYR A 32 20.18 -8.02 1.11
CA TYR A 32 20.28 -6.67 0.56
C TYR A 32 21.74 -6.27 0.32
N GLU A 33 22.60 -6.46 1.33
CA GLU A 33 24.00 -6.00 1.30
C GLU A 33 24.85 -6.67 0.22
N THR A 34 24.52 -7.91 -0.13
CA THR A 34 25.26 -8.70 -1.14
C THR A 34 24.57 -8.72 -2.50
N GLU A 35 23.51 -7.93 -2.68
CA GLU A 35 22.74 -7.82 -3.93
C GLU A 35 22.38 -9.19 -4.52
N GLN A 36 21.82 -10.08 -3.68
CA GLN A 36 21.60 -11.47 -4.07
C GLN A 36 20.78 -11.55 -5.38
N PRO A 37 21.25 -12.32 -6.37
CA PRO A 37 20.59 -12.41 -7.67
C PRO A 37 19.25 -13.15 -7.56
N PRO A 38 18.31 -12.91 -8.49
CA PRO A 38 18.40 -11.94 -9.60
C PRO A 38 18.12 -10.49 -9.19
N ASP A 39 17.49 -10.29 -8.03
CA ASP A 39 17.20 -9.00 -7.42
C ASP A 39 16.83 -9.20 -5.94
N PHE A 40 16.94 -8.13 -5.14
CA PHE A 40 16.67 -8.15 -3.71
C PHE A 40 15.31 -8.77 -3.37
N TYR A 41 14.22 -8.40 -4.06
CA TYR A 41 12.87 -8.87 -3.72
C TYR A 41 12.71 -10.36 -4.01
N THR A 42 13.21 -10.82 -5.14
CA THR A 42 13.18 -12.24 -5.50
C THR A 42 14.01 -13.06 -4.53
N ALA A 43 15.22 -12.62 -4.19
CA ALA A 43 16.10 -13.31 -3.24
C ALA A 43 15.52 -13.31 -1.81
N GLN A 44 14.95 -12.19 -1.37
CA GLN A 44 14.29 -12.05 -0.07
C GLN A 44 13.10 -13.01 0.04
N ASN A 45 12.21 -13.02 -0.95
CA ASN A 45 11.05 -13.91 -0.96
C ASN A 45 11.46 -15.39 -1.01
N LYS A 46 12.49 -15.71 -1.82
CA LYS A 46 13.07 -17.05 -1.88
C LYS A 46 13.53 -17.50 -0.50
N TRP A 47 14.34 -16.68 0.16
CA TRP A 47 14.92 -17.01 1.46
C TRP A 47 13.84 -17.24 2.52
N TRP A 48 12.87 -16.32 2.66
CA TRP A 48 11.78 -16.48 3.63
C TRP A 48 10.86 -17.66 3.32
N SER A 49 10.68 -18.01 2.04
CA SER A 49 9.90 -19.20 1.69
C SER A 49 10.57 -20.51 2.11
N LEU A 50 11.91 -20.56 2.13
CA LEU A 50 12.65 -21.72 2.63
C LEU A 50 12.49 -21.86 4.14
N VAL A 51 12.45 -20.73 4.86
CA VAL A 51 12.13 -20.69 6.29
C VAL A 51 10.71 -21.21 6.51
N GLU A 52 9.72 -20.71 5.77
CA GLU A 52 8.33 -21.14 5.85
C GLU A 52 8.19 -22.65 5.56
N LYS A 53 8.85 -23.19 4.54
CA LYS A 53 8.84 -24.63 4.23
C LYS A 53 9.43 -25.49 5.35
N SER A 54 10.40 -24.94 6.08
CA SER A 54 11.14 -25.67 7.13
C SER A 54 10.47 -25.58 8.51
N TRP A 55 9.77 -24.48 8.79
CA TRP A 55 9.19 -24.16 10.10
C TRP A 55 7.66 -24.00 10.11
N GLY A 56 7.03 -24.02 8.94
CA GLY A 56 5.62 -23.69 8.78
C GLY A 56 5.33 -22.19 8.92
N ILE A 57 4.06 -21.84 8.77
CA ILE A 57 3.57 -20.48 8.98
C ILE A 57 3.27 -20.31 10.47
N VAL A 58 4.12 -19.55 11.16
CA VAL A 58 4.03 -19.37 12.62
C VAL A 58 3.14 -18.19 13.00
N GLN A 59 2.90 -17.25 12.08
CA GLN A 59 2.06 -16.07 12.33
C GLN A 59 0.92 -15.95 11.31
N THR A 60 -0.27 -15.68 11.83
CA THR A 60 -1.51 -15.48 11.07
C THR A 60 -2.01 -14.07 11.30
N TYR A 61 -2.28 -13.35 10.22
CA TYR A 61 -2.83 -12.00 10.25
C TYR A 61 -3.82 -11.80 9.10
N PRO A 62 -4.80 -10.90 9.28
CA PRO A 62 -5.15 -10.17 10.51
C PRO A 62 -5.85 -11.03 11.58
N GLN A 63 -5.80 -10.61 12.85
CA GLN A 63 -6.50 -11.28 13.98
C GLN A 63 -7.57 -10.41 14.65
N VAL A 64 -7.60 -9.11 14.35
CA VAL A 64 -8.60 -8.16 14.86
C VAL A 64 -9.12 -7.26 13.75
N LEU A 65 -10.32 -6.70 13.95
CA LEU A 65 -10.89 -5.66 13.11
C LEU A 65 -10.68 -4.27 13.74
N PRO A 66 -10.57 -3.19 12.94
CA PRO A 66 -10.52 -3.20 11.48
C PRO A 66 -9.18 -3.75 10.96
N PHE A 67 -9.23 -4.30 9.75
CA PHE A 67 -8.06 -4.70 8.98
C PHE A 67 -7.94 -3.81 7.74
N TYR A 68 -6.74 -3.31 7.48
CA TYR A 68 -6.42 -2.53 6.29
C TYR A 68 -5.01 -2.88 5.79
N SER A 69 -4.85 -2.92 4.47
CA SER A 69 -3.54 -2.90 3.81
C SER A 69 -3.65 -2.23 2.44
N ASP A 70 -2.72 -1.33 2.14
CA ASP A 70 -2.44 -0.77 0.81
C ASP A 70 -1.14 -1.31 0.22
N PHE A 71 -0.58 -2.36 0.83
CA PHE A 71 0.65 -3.02 0.39
C PHE A 71 1.86 -2.09 0.32
N ASN A 72 1.81 -0.97 1.05
CA ASN A 72 2.89 -0.01 1.11
C ASN A 72 4.10 -0.62 1.84
N GLN A 73 5.26 -0.63 1.20
CA GLN A 73 6.49 -1.21 1.75
C GLN A 73 7.35 -0.19 2.49
N GLY A 74 6.82 1.02 2.71
CA GLY A 74 7.57 2.14 3.26
C GLY A 74 8.56 2.73 2.25
N ILE A 75 8.34 2.47 0.96
CA ILE A 75 9.16 2.95 -0.15
C ILE A 75 8.30 3.01 -1.41
N GLY A 76 8.58 3.95 -2.31
CA GLY A 76 7.88 4.04 -3.59
C GLY A 76 8.60 4.93 -4.59
N SER A 77 8.34 4.70 -5.89
CA SER A 77 8.81 5.58 -6.98
C SER A 77 7.94 6.84 -7.14
N HIS A 78 6.73 6.79 -6.61
CA HIS A 78 5.73 7.85 -6.55
C HIS A 78 4.84 7.57 -5.34
N ILE A 79 3.94 8.49 -5.05
CA ILE A 79 2.93 8.33 -4.00
C ILE A 79 1.56 8.77 -4.54
N SER A 80 0.55 7.96 -4.22
CA SER A 80 -0.83 8.16 -4.68
C SER A 80 -1.80 8.19 -3.50
N LEU A 81 -2.94 8.81 -3.71
CA LEU A 81 -4.10 8.79 -2.82
C LEU A 81 -5.36 8.63 -3.68
N GLY A 82 -6.16 7.59 -3.41
CA GLY A 82 -7.33 7.30 -4.25
C GLY A 82 -6.98 7.03 -5.71
N GLY A 83 -5.78 6.52 -5.98
CA GLY A 83 -5.21 6.30 -7.31
C GLY A 83 -4.70 7.57 -8.01
N GLN A 84 -4.93 8.76 -7.44
CA GLN A 84 -4.36 9.99 -7.97
C GLN A 84 -2.94 10.17 -7.44
N LYS A 85 -1.98 10.34 -8.33
CA LYS A 85 -0.59 10.61 -7.95
C LYS A 85 -0.46 12.00 -7.33
N LEU A 86 0.06 12.04 -6.11
CA LEU A 86 0.35 13.26 -5.36
C LEU A 86 1.78 13.77 -5.59
N SER A 87 2.72 12.85 -5.81
CA SER A 87 4.11 13.16 -6.15
C SER A 87 4.72 12.03 -6.98
N GLU A 88 5.49 12.40 -8.00
CA GLU A 88 6.28 11.50 -8.85
C GLU A 88 7.72 11.32 -8.35
N ALA A 89 8.06 11.94 -7.21
CA ALA A 89 9.38 11.79 -6.62
C ALA A 89 9.47 10.45 -5.86
N PRO A 90 10.63 9.75 -5.94
CA PRO A 90 10.86 8.59 -5.11
C PRO A 90 10.91 8.99 -3.63
N TRP A 91 10.45 8.10 -2.77
CA TRP A 91 10.38 8.32 -1.33
C TRP A 91 10.65 7.02 -0.57
N TYR A 92 11.19 7.16 0.65
CA TYR A 92 11.44 6.08 1.59
C TYR A 92 11.07 6.58 2.99
N HIS A 93 10.15 5.88 3.64
CA HIS A 93 9.75 6.11 5.02
C HIS A 93 9.17 4.81 5.60
N ILE A 94 10.01 4.02 6.28
CA ILE A 94 9.63 2.66 6.72
C ILE A 94 8.45 2.65 7.70
N SER A 95 8.20 3.74 8.43
CA SER A 95 7.01 3.84 9.29
C SER A 95 5.69 3.73 8.50
N CYS A 96 5.70 4.02 7.18
CA CYS A 96 4.53 3.90 6.31
C CYS A 96 4.33 2.47 5.79
N GLN A 97 5.15 1.51 6.21
CA GLN A 97 4.96 0.12 5.83
C GLN A 97 3.65 -0.40 6.42
N SER A 98 2.73 -0.81 5.55
CA SER A 98 1.49 -1.49 5.96
C SER A 98 1.67 -3.01 5.98
N LEU A 99 0.68 -3.72 6.53
CA LEU A 99 0.73 -5.18 6.59
C LEU A 99 0.92 -5.77 5.20
N GLN A 100 2.01 -6.53 5.00
CA GLN A 100 2.31 -7.17 3.73
C GLN A 100 1.60 -8.52 3.62
N GLN A 101 1.29 -8.90 2.39
CA GLN A 101 0.69 -10.17 2.04
C GLN A 101 1.68 -11.35 2.20
N LEU A 102 1.14 -12.55 2.40
CA LEU A 102 1.85 -13.82 2.43
C LEU A 102 1.79 -14.51 1.06
N LEU A 103 2.73 -14.18 0.16
CA LEU A 103 2.83 -14.81 -1.15
C LEU A 103 3.61 -16.12 -1.10
N GLU A 104 3.04 -17.17 -1.66
CA GLU A 104 3.77 -18.42 -1.87
C GLU A 104 4.85 -18.26 -2.95
N PHE A 105 6.10 -18.54 -2.57
CA PHE A 105 7.21 -18.57 -3.52
C PHE A 105 7.29 -19.92 -4.24
N ASN A 106 6.98 -19.92 -5.53
CA ASN A 106 7.02 -21.10 -6.38
C ASN A 106 8.33 -21.15 -7.18
N GLU A 107 9.32 -21.91 -6.68
CA GLU A 107 10.53 -22.24 -7.44
C GLU A 107 10.21 -23.24 -8.56
N GLY A 108 10.62 -22.93 -9.80
CA GLY A 108 10.75 -23.95 -10.84
C GLY A 108 9.46 -24.43 -11.51
N LYS A 109 8.28 -23.90 -11.18
CA LYS A 109 7.14 -24.02 -12.10
C LYS A 109 7.32 -22.98 -13.19
N ASN A 110 7.45 -23.42 -14.45
CA ASN A 110 7.06 -22.64 -15.63
C ASN A 110 5.54 -22.40 -15.59
N SER A 111 5.00 -21.94 -14.47
CA SER A 111 3.67 -21.37 -14.46
C SER A 111 3.83 -20.05 -15.18
N ASP A 112 3.17 -19.93 -16.33
CA ASP A 112 3.04 -18.64 -17.02
C ASP A 112 2.41 -17.56 -16.12
N ILE A 113 2.02 -17.89 -14.88
CA ILE A 113 1.27 -17.12 -13.90
C ILE A 113 2.21 -16.75 -12.74
N SER A 114 2.32 -15.47 -12.43
CA SER A 114 3.11 -14.93 -11.32
C SER A 114 2.31 -13.91 -10.52
N CYS A 115 2.31 -14.06 -9.20
CA CYS A 115 1.85 -13.03 -8.26
C CYS A 115 3.10 -12.44 -7.59
N LYS A 116 3.25 -11.12 -7.64
CA LYS A 116 4.42 -10.44 -7.09
C LYS A 116 4.00 -9.14 -6.40
N SER A 117 4.53 -8.89 -5.22
CA SER A 117 4.69 -7.53 -4.73
C SER A 117 5.79 -6.90 -5.55
N LEU A 118 5.46 -6.05 -6.52
CA LEU A 118 6.48 -5.42 -7.36
C LEU A 118 6.79 -4.03 -6.84
N LEU A 119 8.02 -3.87 -6.35
CA LEU A 119 8.73 -2.62 -6.49
C LEU A 119 9.69 -2.78 -7.67
N LYS A 120 9.32 -2.24 -8.82
CA LYS A 120 10.29 -2.01 -9.89
C LYS A 120 11.22 -0.86 -9.48
N HIS A 121 12.29 -1.17 -8.77
CA HIS A 121 13.47 -0.31 -8.70
C HIS A 121 14.27 -0.48 -9.99
N LYS A 122 13.76 0.05 -11.10
CA LYS A 122 14.63 0.38 -12.23
C LYS A 122 14.51 1.88 -12.47
N TYR A 123 15.65 2.55 -12.46
CA TYR A 123 15.81 3.92 -12.95
C TYR A 123 15.35 3.96 -14.42
N GLY A 124 14.07 4.22 -14.62
CA GLY A 124 13.39 4.20 -15.90
C GLY A 124 11.94 4.65 -15.69
N SER A 125 11.43 5.50 -16.57
CA SER A 125 10.12 6.13 -16.42
C SER A 125 9.00 5.09 -16.37
N GLY A 126 8.28 5.04 -15.24
CA GLY A 126 7.01 4.32 -15.10
C GLY A 126 7.04 3.19 -14.08
N GLY A 127 7.00 3.53 -12.78
CA GLY A 127 6.57 2.58 -11.75
C GLY A 127 5.13 2.12 -12.01
N GLU A 128 4.76 0.95 -11.49
CA GLU A 128 3.37 0.47 -11.53
C GLU A 128 2.46 1.40 -10.73
N ALA A 129 1.20 1.56 -11.12
CA ALA A 129 0.28 2.43 -10.39
C ALA A 129 0.07 1.95 -8.95
N SER A 130 -0.06 2.87 -8.00
CA SER A 130 -0.54 2.60 -6.64
C SER A 130 -1.91 3.25 -6.41
N TYR A 131 -2.71 2.70 -5.49
CA TYR A 131 -3.96 3.33 -5.10
C TYR A 131 -3.73 4.32 -3.95
N ASN A 132 -3.17 3.83 -2.83
CA ASN A 132 -2.71 4.62 -1.71
C ASN A 132 -1.22 4.35 -1.49
N GLY A 133 -0.46 5.36 -1.08
CA GLY A 133 0.98 5.21 -0.86
C GLY A 133 1.73 4.90 -2.17
N GLY A 134 2.76 4.07 -2.08
CA GLY A 134 3.59 3.65 -3.22
C GLY A 134 3.48 2.16 -3.56
N GLY A 135 2.62 1.42 -2.87
CA GLY A 135 2.51 -0.04 -2.95
C GLY A 135 1.34 -0.54 -3.79
N ASN A 136 1.43 -1.79 -4.23
CA ASN A 136 0.37 -2.59 -4.82
C ASN A 136 0.77 -4.08 -4.83
N VAL A 137 -0.18 -4.97 -5.10
CA VAL A 137 0.09 -6.36 -5.50
C VAL A 137 -0.18 -6.51 -6.99
N SER A 138 0.80 -7.04 -7.71
CA SER A 138 0.69 -7.29 -9.14
C SER A 138 0.40 -8.77 -9.43
N PHE A 139 -0.54 -9.01 -10.34
CA PHE A 139 -0.89 -10.31 -10.86
C PHE A 139 -0.59 -10.29 -12.36
N ARG A 140 0.37 -11.10 -12.81
CA ARG A 140 0.88 -11.10 -14.19
C ARG A 140 1.06 -12.51 -14.70
N GLY A 141 0.67 -12.77 -15.94
CA GLY A 141 1.00 -14.05 -16.55
C GLY A 141 0.21 -14.42 -17.79
N LYS A 142 0.10 -15.70 -18.13
CA LYS A 142 -0.81 -16.21 -19.18
C LYS A 142 -1.84 -17.16 -18.59
N LEU A 143 -3.10 -16.99 -19.00
CA LEU A 143 -4.20 -17.83 -18.55
C LEU A 143 -4.89 -18.48 -19.76
N LYS A 144 -5.06 -19.80 -19.68
CA LYS A 144 -5.81 -20.56 -20.69
C LYS A 144 -7.31 -20.22 -20.62
N ARG A 145 -8.03 -20.49 -21.71
CA ARG A 145 -9.50 -20.41 -21.70
C ARG A 145 -10.08 -21.25 -20.54
N ASN A 146 -11.05 -20.68 -19.83
CA ASN A 146 -11.71 -21.29 -18.65
C ASN A 146 -10.80 -21.62 -17.46
N ALA A 147 -9.51 -21.28 -17.53
CA ALA A 147 -8.62 -21.42 -16.39
C ALA A 147 -8.88 -20.27 -15.40
N HIS A 148 -8.62 -20.59 -14.14
CA HIS A 148 -8.60 -19.63 -13.04
C HIS A 148 -7.31 -19.82 -12.25
N PHE A 149 -6.96 -18.80 -11.49
CA PHE A 149 -5.82 -18.82 -10.59
C PHE A 149 -6.22 -18.16 -9.28
N THR A 150 -5.81 -18.79 -8.17
CA THR A 150 -5.92 -18.26 -6.82
C THR A 150 -4.54 -17.97 -6.25
N ALA A 151 -4.41 -16.83 -5.59
CA ALA A 151 -3.22 -16.48 -4.81
C ALA A 151 -3.65 -16.09 -3.41
N ARG A 152 -3.22 -16.87 -2.42
CA ARG A 152 -3.40 -16.52 -1.01
C ARG A 152 -2.65 -15.23 -0.71
N LEU A 153 -3.35 -14.29 -0.09
CA LEU A 153 -2.78 -13.01 0.34
C LEU A 153 -2.64 -12.95 1.86
N PHE A 154 -3.62 -13.43 2.61
CA PHE A 154 -3.61 -13.36 4.06
C PHE A 154 -4.20 -14.63 4.67
N LYS A 155 -3.73 -14.96 5.88
CA LYS A 155 -4.27 -16.03 6.73
C LYS A 155 -4.83 -15.42 8.00
N PRO A 156 -6.02 -14.80 7.95
CA PRO A 156 -6.65 -14.27 9.13
C PRO A 156 -7.01 -15.35 10.15
N GLN A 157 -7.22 -14.91 11.38
CA GLN A 157 -7.96 -15.65 12.40
C GLN A 157 -9.02 -14.72 13.00
N LEU A 158 -9.88 -14.20 12.13
CA LEU A 158 -10.88 -13.19 12.51
C LEU A 158 -12.19 -13.86 12.86
N GLN A 159 -12.52 -13.88 14.16
CA GLN A 159 -13.84 -14.33 14.63
C GLN A 159 -14.90 -13.28 14.27
N LEU A 160 -15.93 -13.72 13.54
CA LEU A 160 -17.05 -12.86 13.15
C LEU A 160 -18.19 -12.99 14.15
N SER A 161 -18.86 -11.87 14.39
CA SER A 161 -20.06 -11.80 15.23
C SER A 161 -21.29 -11.54 14.36
N SER A 162 -22.44 -11.41 15.01
CA SER A 162 -23.70 -11.01 14.38
C SER A 162 -23.67 -9.59 13.78
N SER A 163 -22.66 -8.78 14.12
CA SER A 163 -22.48 -7.45 13.51
C SER A 163 -22.02 -7.57 12.05
N PRO A 164 -22.66 -6.87 11.10
CA PRO A 164 -22.22 -6.88 9.71
C PRO A 164 -20.79 -6.34 9.55
N ILE A 165 -20.01 -7.03 8.73
CA ILE A 165 -18.71 -6.54 8.26
C ILE A 165 -18.86 -5.93 6.87
N SER A 166 -18.11 -4.87 6.63
CA SER A 166 -17.90 -4.26 5.32
C SER A 166 -16.52 -4.65 4.82
N ILE A 167 -16.47 -5.12 3.58
CA ILE A 167 -15.23 -5.50 2.90
C ILE A 167 -15.11 -4.62 1.67
N SER A 168 -13.95 -3.99 1.49
CA SER A 168 -13.64 -3.21 0.31
C SER A 168 -12.23 -3.46 -0.22
N PHE A 169 -12.05 -3.27 -1.52
CA PHE A 169 -10.75 -3.40 -2.17
C PHE A 169 -10.72 -2.63 -3.48
N SER A 170 -9.52 -2.26 -3.94
CA SER A 170 -9.34 -1.53 -5.20
C SER A 170 -8.56 -2.36 -6.21
N SER A 171 -9.03 -2.37 -7.46
CA SER A 171 -8.36 -3.04 -8.58
C SER A 171 -8.07 -2.05 -9.70
N PHE A 172 -6.95 -2.25 -10.40
CA PHE A 172 -6.62 -1.53 -11.63
C PHE A 172 -6.44 -2.52 -12.77
N LYS A 173 -7.04 -2.20 -13.92
CA LYS A 173 -7.05 -3.04 -15.12
C LYS A 173 -6.42 -2.29 -16.28
N PHE A 174 -5.59 -2.97 -17.07
CA PHE A 174 -5.00 -2.41 -18.28
C PHE A 174 -5.87 -2.77 -19.51
N THR A 175 -6.18 -1.76 -20.32
CA THR A 175 -7.23 -1.74 -21.37
C THR A 175 -7.10 -2.79 -22.48
N HIS A 176 -5.96 -3.46 -22.61
CA HIS A 176 -5.71 -4.42 -23.70
C HIS A 176 -5.88 -5.88 -23.28
N VAL A 177 -6.28 -6.14 -22.04
CA VAL A 177 -6.51 -7.49 -21.58
C VAL A 177 -7.79 -7.58 -20.76
N SER A 178 -8.81 -8.19 -21.35
CA SER A 178 -10.06 -8.53 -20.68
C SER A 178 -9.87 -9.74 -19.76
N LEU A 179 -9.05 -9.60 -18.72
CA LEU A 179 -8.98 -10.54 -17.61
C LEU A 179 -9.56 -9.84 -16.40
N TRP A 180 -10.64 -10.41 -15.86
CA TRP A 180 -11.30 -9.86 -14.71
C TRP A 180 -10.51 -10.29 -13.45
N THR A 181 -9.89 -9.31 -12.83
CA THR A 181 -8.96 -9.46 -11.70
C THR A 181 -9.47 -8.68 -10.49
N GLY A 182 -10.71 -8.95 -10.12
CA GLY A 182 -11.38 -8.26 -9.05
C GLY A 182 -12.20 -9.17 -8.15
N ALA A 183 -11.93 -10.49 -8.15
CA ALA A 183 -12.55 -11.36 -7.17
C ALA A 183 -11.60 -11.60 -6.02
N PHE A 184 -12.21 -11.72 -4.87
CA PHE A 184 -11.62 -12.34 -3.73
C PHE A 184 -12.37 -13.62 -3.42
N CYS A 185 -11.62 -14.67 -3.12
CA CYS A 185 -12.14 -15.82 -2.44
C CYS A 185 -11.85 -15.67 -0.95
N LEU A 186 -12.91 -15.72 -0.14
CA LEU A 186 -12.82 -15.71 1.31
C LEU A 186 -13.16 -17.11 1.81
N HIS A 187 -12.28 -17.68 2.63
CA HIS A 187 -12.53 -18.95 3.27
C HIS A 187 -12.85 -18.74 4.74
N PHE A 188 -13.90 -19.44 5.20
CA PHE A 188 -14.39 -19.40 6.56
C PHE A 188 -14.44 -20.81 7.14
N SER A 189 -14.26 -20.91 8.46
CA SER A 189 -14.59 -22.11 9.23
C SER A 189 -15.79 -21.84 10.14
N SER A 190 -16.75 -22.76 10.16
CA SER A 190 -17.85 -22.76 11.13
C SER A 190 -17.38 -23.28 12.51
N PRO A 191 -18.19 -23.14 13.57
CA PRO A 191 -17.93 -23.79 14.86
C PRO A 191 -17.87 -25.33 14.78
N SER A 192 -18.52 -25.94 13.78
CA SER A 192 -18.44 -27.37 13.49
C SER A 192 -17.22 -27.77 12.64
N HIS A 193 -16.29 -26.83 12.41
CA HIS A 193 -15.12 -26.99 11.53
C HIS A 193 -15.43 -27.25 10.06
N GLU A 194 -16.66 -26.96 9.61
CA GLU A 194 -16.99 -27.00 8.19
C GLU A 194 -16.44 -25.77 7.48
N THR A 195 -15.85 -26.00 6.30
CA THR A 195 -15.27 -24.94 5.48
C THR A 195 -16.32 -24.35 4.55
N LYS A 196 -16.43 -23.03 4.54
CA LYS A 196 -17.29 -22.27 3.62
C LYS A 196 -16.45 -21.30 2.80
N SER A 197 -16.60 -21.33 1.48
CA SER A 197 -15.85 -20.48 0.56
C SER A 197 -16.80 -19.53 -0.16
N LEU A 198 -16.57 -18.22 0.00
CA LEU A 198 -17.32 -17.18 -0.69
C LEU A 198 -16.48 -16.55 -1.78
N LEU A 199 -16.99 -16.52 -3.00
CA LEU A 199 -16.36 -15.82 -4.11
C LEU A 199 -17.04 -14.48 -4.30
N MET A 200 -16.32 -13.39 -4.04
CA MET A 200 -16.82 -12.03 -4.19
C MET A 200 -16.70 -11.61 -5.66
N VAL A 201 -17.84 -11.46 -6.35
CA VAL A 201 -17.92 -11.19 -7.79
C VAL A 201 -18.96 -10.11 -8.14
N PRO A 202 -18.76 -9.33 -9.20
CA PRO A 202 -19.79 -8.48 -9.80
C PRO A 202 -20.95 -9.31 -10.35
N ASN A 203 -22.09 -8.66 -10.52
CA ASN A 203 -23.35 -9.30 -10.90
C ASN A 203 -23.29 -10.10 -12.21
N GLU A 204 -22.54 -9.61 -13.19
CA GLU A 204 -22.39 -10.26 -14.49
C GLU A 204 -21.67 -11.63 -14.47
N PHE A 205 -21.09 -12.07 -13.34
CA PHE A 205 -20.27 -13.30 -13.25
C PHE A 205 -20.81 -14.40 -12.32
N ILE A 206 -21.99 -14.22 -11.71
CA ILE A 206 -22.55 -15.16 -10.72
C ILE A 206 -22.67 -16.60 -11.27
N ASN A 207 -23.13 -16.75 -12.51
CA ASN A 207 -23.54 -18.06 -13.05
C ASN A 207 -22.36 -18.99 -13.38
N ARG A 208 -21.11 -18.50 -13.38
CA ARG A 208 -19.96 -19.26 -13.88
C ARG A 208 -19.28 -20.14 -12.83
N PHE A 209 -19.29 -19.70 -11.58
CA PHE A 209 -18.56 -20.35 -10.49
C PHE A 209 -19.47 -20.85 -9.37
N GLY A 210 -20.79 -20.79 -9.56
CA GLY A 210 -21.78 -21.17 -8.55
C GLY A 210 -21.65 -22.61 -8.05
N ASP A 211 -21.14 -23.51 -8.89
CA ASP A 211 -20.90 -24.91 -8.53
C ASP A 211 -19.65 -25.11 -7.65
N MET A 212 -18.69 -24.19 -7.71
CA MET A 212 -17.39 -24.31 -7.04
C MET A 212 -17.25 -23.38 -5.81
N PHE A 213 -17.95 -22.25 -5.82
CA PHE A 213 -17.97 -21.27 -4.75
C PHE A 213 -19.35 -20.65 -4.60
N LEU A 214 -19.70 -20.20 -3.39
CA LEU A 214 -20.92 -19.41 -3.21
C LEU A 214 -20.65 -17.96 -3.64
N PRO A 215 -21.27 -17.48 -4.73
CA PRO A 215 -20.99 -16.14 -5.23
C PRO A 215 -21.62 -15.07 -4.34
N ARG A 216 -20.88 -14.00 -4.08
CA ARG A 216 -21.36 -12.81 -3.37
C ARG A 216 -21.20 -11.58 -4.23
N LEU A 217 -22.29 -10.85 -4.41
CA LEU A 217 -22.35 -9.62 -5.18
C LEU A 217 -21.50 -8.50 -4.59
N LEU A 218 -20.76 -7.84 -5.48
CA LEU A 218 -19.97 -6.63 -5.22
C LEU A 218 -20.66 -5.40 -5.84
N THR A 219 -20.71 -4.31 -5.09
CA THR A 219 -20.91 -2.97 -5.65
C THR A 219 -19.57 -2.47 -6.16
N SER A 220 -19.52 -1.97 -7.39
CA SER A 220 -18.27 -1.50 -8.01
C SER A 220 -18.39 -0.05 -8.47
N LYS A 221 -17.41 0.79 -8.11
CA LYS A 221 -17.34 2.20 -8.52
C LYS A 221 -15.99 2.49 -9.14
N GLN A 222 -15.99 2.94 -10.39
CA GLN A 222 -14.79 3.41 -11.05
C GLN A 222 -14.43 4.83 -10.57
N THR A 223 -13.15 5.06 -10.36
CA THR A 223 -12.57 6.35 -9.99
C THR A 223 -12.08 7.08 -11.23
N THR A 224 -11.88 8.39 -11.12
CA THR A 224 -11.32 9.23 -12.20
C THR A 224 -9.89 8.85 -12.57
N SER A 225 -9.15 8.20 -11.66
CA SER A 225 -7.79 7.70 -11.86
C SER A 225 -7.74 6.33 -12.55
N GLY A 226 -8.87 5.76 -12.94
CA GLY A 226 -8.98 4.49 -13.65
C GLY A 226 -9.04 3.24 -12.75
N TRP A 227 -8.85 3.41 -11.43
CA TRP A 227 -9.06 2.35 -10.46
C TRP A 227 -10.55 2.05 -10.27
N THR A 228 -10.89 0.82 -9.93
CA THR A 228 -12.24 0.41 -9.53
C THR A 228 -12.23 -0.03 -8.07
N VAL A 229 -13.07 0.58 -7.24
CA VAL A 229 -13.29 0.18 -5.85
C VAL A 229 -14.49 -0.76 -5.81
N HIS A 230 -14.31 -1.89 -5.15
CA HIS A 230 -15.31 -2.92 -4.94
C HIS A 230 -15.68 -2.99 -3.47
N GLU A 231 -16.96 -3.13 -3.17
CA GLU A 231 -17.47 -3.17 -1.80
C GLU A 231 -18.57 -4.22 -1.66
N THR A 232 -18.62 -4.89 -0.50
CA THR A 232 -19.75 -5.73 -0.10
C THR A 232 -19.88 -5.78 1.40
N ASN A 233 -21.05 -6.24 1.86
CA ASN A 233 -21.32 -6.44 3.27
C ASN A 233 -21.68 -7.90 3.52
N LEU A 234 -21.19 -8.45 4.62
CA LEU A 234 -21.41 -9.83 5.02
C LEU A 234 -21.85 -9.92 6.48
N VAL A 235 -22.74 -10.87 6.76
CA VAL A 235 -23.08 -11.32 8.10
C VAL A 235 -22.87 -12.82 8.10
N LEU A 236 -21.90 -13.29 8.89
CA LEU A 236 -21.55 -14.70 9.04
C LEU A 236 -21.26 -14.95 10.53
N ASP A 237 -22.31 -14.87 11.33
CA ASP A 237 -22.19 -15.02 12.78
C ASP A 237 -21.56 -16.37 13.16
N GLY A 238 -20.69 -16.34 14.17
CA GLY A 238 -19.97 -17.52 14.68
C GLY A 238 -18.93 -18.13 13.73
N HIS A 239 -18.73 -17.58 12.53
CA HIS A 239 -17.70 -18.08 11.61
C HIS A 239 -16.37 -17.37 11.85
N THR A 240 -15.27 -18.07 11.59
CA THR A 240 -13.93 -17.49 11.56
C THR A 240 -13.50 -17.30 10.11
N LEU A 241 -13.07 -16.10 9.71
CA LEU A 241 -12.37 -15.90 8.43
C LEU A 241 -10.93 -16.42 8.58
N THR A 242 -10.56 -17.39 7.73
CA THR A 242 -9.30 -18.14 7.83
C THR A 242 -8.35 -17.91 6.64
N GLU A 243 -8.86 -17.47 5.50
CA GLU A 243 -8.05 -17.15 4.33
C GLU A 243 -8.67 -16.05 3.47
N ILE A 244 -7.81 -15.15 2.97
CA ILE A 244 -8.14 -14.15 1.95
C ILE A 244 -7.27 -14.42 0.74
N SER A 245 -7.90 -14.74 -0.39
CA SER A 245 -7.22 -15.12 -1.62
C SER A 245 -7.69 -14.26 -2.78
N ALA A 246 -6.76 -13.72 -3.57
CA ALA A 246 -7.09 -13.12 -4.85
C ALA A 246 -7.52 -14.21 -5.84
N PHE A 247 -8.54 -13.95 -6.64
CA PHE A 247 -9.05 -14.86 -7.66
C PHE A 247 -9.05 -14.16 -9.02
N CYS A 248 -8.31 -14.72 -9.97
CA CYS A 248 -8.19 -14.24 -11.34
C CYS A 248 -8.80 -15.27 -12.30
N SER A 249 -9.65 -14.82 -13.23
CA SER A 249 -10.21 -15.71 -14.25
C SER A 249 -10.38 -15.00 -15.60
N ARG A 250 -10.33 -15.79 -16.68
CA ARG A 250 -10.54 -15.31 -18.05
C ARG A 250 -12.04 -15.36 -18.39
N PRO A 251 -12.72 -14.25 -18.73
CA PRO A 251 -14.11 -14.25 -19.18
C PRO A 251 -14.28 -14.98 -20.53
N ASP A 252 -15.50 -15.47 -20.80
CA ASP A 252 -15.79 -16.36 -21.95
C ASP A 252 -15.93 -15.62 -23.30
N ASP A 253 -16.20 -14.31 -23.28
CA ASP A 253 -16.69 -13.54 -24.45
C ASP A 253 -15.61 -12.97 -25.39
N LEU A 254 -14.37 -13.47 -25.33
CA LEU A 254 -13.38 -13.08 -26.34
C LEU A 254 -13.44 -14.03 -27.53
N THR A 255 -13.84 -13.48 -28.67
CA THR A 255 -13.89 -14.08 -30.04
C THR A 255 -12.52 -14.52 -30.58
N GLU A 256 -11.48 -14.48 -29.75
CA GLU A 256 -10.09 -14.73 -30.13
C GLU A 256 -9.80 -16.24 -30.11
N GLU A 257 -9.32 -16.76 -31.24
CA GLU A 257 -8.79 -18.12 -31.43
C GLU A 257 -7.54 -18.43 -30.56
N THR A 258 -7.05 -17.46 -29.78
CA THR A 258 -5.88 -17.62 -28.91
C THR A 258 -6.22 -18.38 -27.62
N ASN A 259 -5.68 -19.60 -27.53
CA ASN A 259 -5.86 -20.50 -26.38
C ASN A 259 -5.30 -19.95 -25.04
N THR A 260 -4.43 -18.95 -25.08
CA THR A 260 -3.77 -18.33 -23.92
C THR A 260 -3.72 -16.82 -24.07
N LEU A 261 -4.15 -16.07 -23.06
CA LEU A 261 -4.05 -14.61 -23.03
C LEU A 261 -3.13 -14.16 -21.90
N GLU A 262 -2.32 -13.15 -22.17
CA GLU A 262 -1.53 -12.48 -21.13
C GLU A 262 -2.46 -11.69 -20.23
N TYR A 263 -2.34 -11.81 -18.91
CA TYR A 263 -3.10 -11.06 -17.91
C TYR A 263 -2.19 -10.13 -17.12
N PHE A 264 -2.71 -8.95 -16.80
CA PHE A 264 -2.06 -8.01 -15.90
C PHE A 264 -3.08 -7.22 -15.10
N ALA A 265 -2.94 -7.26 -13.78
CA ALA A 265 -3.77 -6.49 -12.87
C ALA A 265 -3.05 -6.10 -11.59
N LEU A 266 -3.57 -5.04 -10.96
CA LEU A 266 -3.07 -4.53 -9.70
C LEU A 266 -4.19 -4.56 -8.66
N LEU A 267 -3.84 -4.98 -7.45
CA LEU A 267 -4.63 -4.79 -6.24
C LEU A 267 -3.98 -3.68 -5.43
N GLY A 268 -4.72 -2.62 -5.14
CA GLY A 268 -4.20 -1.40 -4.53
C GLY A 268 -4.52 -1.25 -3.05
N LEU A 269 -5.61 -1.86 -2.58
CA LEU A 269 -5.97 -1.90 -1.17
C LEU A 269 -6.88 -3.09 -0.85
N ILE A 270 -6.90 -3.46 0.43
CA ILE A 270 -7.94 -4.26 1.06
C ILE A 270 -8.31 -3.64 2.42
N SER A 271 -9.61 -3.60 2.74
CA SER A 271 -10.12 -3.19 4.04
C SER A 271 -11.26 -4.10 4.47
N ILE A 272 -11.27 -4.49 5.73
CA ILE A 272 -12.35 -5.23 6.39
C ILE A 272 -12.64 -4.54 7.71
N LYS A 273 -13.89 -4.12 7.92
CA LYS A 273 -14.30 -3.39 9.13
C LYS A 273 -15.69 -3.77 9.60
N SER A 274 -15.95 -3.60 10.89
CA SER A 274 -17.30 -3.69 11.43
C SER A 274 -18.12 -2.46 11.01
N GLN A 275 -19.41 -2.62 10.75
CA GLN A 275 -20.31 -1.50 10.46
C GLN A 275 -20.71 -0.67 11.70
N GLN A 276 -20.27 -1.05 12.90
CA GLN A 276 -20.52 -0.25 14.09
C GLN A 276 -19.89 1.15 13.93
N LYS A 277 -20.72 2.20 14.06
CA LYS A 277 -20.27 3.60 13.97
C LYS A 277 -19.31 3.90 15.12
N THR A 278 -18.01 3.84 14.83
CA THR A 278 -16.98 4.50 15.64
C THR A 278 -16.74 5.89 15.05
N LYS A 279 -16.66 6.91 15.90
CA LYS A 279 -16.09 8.20 15.47
C LYS A 279 -14.65 7.92 15.07
N LEU A 280 -14.38 7.91 13.76
CA LEU A 280 -13.08 7.51 13.21
C LEU A 280 -11.99 8.54 13.48
N PHE A 281 -12.35 9.83 13.53
CA PHE A 281 -11.39 10.92 13.63
C PHE A 281 -11.75 11.93 14.72
N PRO A 282 -10.77 12.39 15.51
CA PRO A 282 -10.95 13.50 16.44
C PRO A 282 -11.18 14.81 15.69
N LEU A 283 -11.83 15.77 16.38
CA LEU A 283 -11.98 17.11 15.84
C LEU A 283 -10.61 17.78 15.70
N ALA A 284 -10.43 18.63 14.68
CA ALA A 284 -9.20 19.39 14.49
C ALA A 284 -8.77 20.16 15.74
N SER A 285 -9.73 20.68 16.52
CA SER A 285 -9.48 21.40 17.78
C SER A 285 -8.94 20.53 18.92
N SER A 286 -8.95 19.20 18.77
CA SER A 286 -8.38 18.27 19.75
C SER A 286 -6.89 18.04 19.54
N TRP A 287 -6.33 18.47 18.40
CA TRP A 287 -4.91 18.36 18.10
C TRP A 287 -4.15 19.58 18.59
N VAL A 288 -2.99 19.33 19.20
CA VAL A 288 -1.96 20.36 19.36
C VAL A 288 -0.87 20.06 18.33
N ILE A 289 -0.62 21.04 17.46
CA ILE A 289 0.45 20.99 16.44
C ILE A 289 1.40 22.14 16.75
N GLU A 290 2.65 21.81 17.05
CA GLU A 290 3.70 22.80 17.31
C GLU A 290 4.78 22.71 16.25
N ALA A 291 5.32 23.87 15.83
CA ALA A 291 6.45 23.92 14.93
C ALA A 291 7.71 24.30 15.71
N HIS A 292 8.71 23.43 15.69
CA HIS A 292 10.00 23.62 16.33
C HIS A 292 11.11 23.79 15.29
N HIS A 293 12.18 24.48 15.72
CA HIS A 293 13.41 24.66 14.95
C HIS A 293 13.21 25.25 13.54
N VAL A 294 12.19 26.11 13.38
CA VAL A 294 11.84 26.78 12.13
C VAL A 294 12.97 27.73 11.71
N LYS A 295 13.71 27.38 10.65
CA LYS A 295 14.77 28.24 10.08
C LYS A 295 14.45 28.62 8.65
N PHE A 296 14.36 29.92 8.40
CA PHE A 296 14.25 30.51 7.06
C PHE A 296 15.64 30.97 6.60
N VAL A 297 16.05 30.57 5.40
CA VAL A 297 17.33 30.93 4.80
C VAL A 297 17.08 31.61 3.46
N PRO A 298 17.66 32.81 3.20
CA PRO A 298 17.58 33.46 1.90
C PRO A 298 18.10 32.55 0.79
N GLY A 299 17.40 32.50 -0.36
CA GLY A 299 17.74 31.60 -1.46
C GLY A 299 19.16 31.77 -2.04
N GLU A 300 19.79 32.92 -1.82
CA GLU A 300 21.10 33.31 -2.35
C GLU A 300 22.30 32.79 -1.53
N ASN A 301 22.10 32.36 -0.27
CA ASN A 301 23.18 31.98 0.65
C ASN A 301 23.49 30.47 0.69
N LEU A 302 23.05 29.70 -0.31
CA LEU A 302 23.26 28.24 -0.34
C LEU A 302 24.44 27.88 -1.26
N SER A 303 25.58 27.51 -0.67
CA SER A 303 26.74 26.99 -1.41
C SER A 303 26.40 25.65 -2.06
N SER A 304 26.87 25.43 -3.29
CA SER A 304 26.54 24.25 -4.10
C SER A 304 27.03 22.90 -3.53
N SER A 305 27.70 22.89 -2.38
CA SER A 305 28.21 21.69 -1.70
C SER A 305 27.17 20.96 -0.84
N ASP A 306 26.05 21.61 -0.48
CA ASP A 306 24.97 20.96 0.31
C ASP A 306 23.98 20.18 -0.57
N TYR A 307 24.23 20.11 -1.88
CA TYR A 307 23.41 19.37 -2.81
C TYR A 307 23.73 17.87 -2.75
N ARG A 308 22.83 17.06 -2.18
CA ARG A 308 22.62 15.72 -2.73
C ARG A 308 21.98 15.90 -4.11
N PRO A 309 22.60 15.42 -5.20
CA PRO A 309 22.10 15.64 -6.55
C PRO A 309 20.79 14.86 -6.73
N GLY A 310 19.65 15.56 -6.72
CA GLY A 310 18.36 14.87 -6.91
C GLY A 310 17.08 15.69 -6.97
N LYS A 311 17.02 16.94 -6.50
CA LYS A 311 15.79 17.76 -6.64
C LYS A 311 16.11 19.21 -6.99
N VAL A 312 16.01 19.54 -8.28
CA VAL A 312 15.77 20.94 -8.70
C VAL A 312 14.35 21.28 -8.23
N MET A 313 14.23 21.82 -7.02
CA MET A 313 12.94 22.24 -6.46
C MET A 313 12.48 23.51 -7.16
N LYS A 314 11.69 23.34 -8.23
CA LYS A 314 10.90 24.43 -8.82
C LYS A 314 9.87 24.89 -7.81
N GLU A 315 9.54 26.18 -7.82
CA GLU A 315 8.39 26.69 -7.09
C GLU A 315 7.14 25.90 -7.50
N PRO A 316 6.37 25.40 -6.52
CA PRO A 316 5.18 24.63 -6.82
C PRO A 316 4.15 25.52 -7.52
N ARG A 317 3.68 25.08 -8.70
CA ARG A 317 2.60 25.74 -9.47
C ARG A 317 1.21 25.60 -8.82
N SER A 318 1.09 24.75 -7.80
CA SER A 318 -0.17 24.41 -7.12
C SER A 318 -0.27 25.13 -5.77
N GLU A 319 -1.47 25.58 -5.42
CA GLU A 319 -1.77 26.14 -4.09
C GLU A 319 -1.61 25.13 -2.96
N LYS A 320 -1.66 23.82 -3.26
CA LYS A 320 -1.46 22.71 -2.31
C LYS A 320 -0.30 21.81 -2.75
N VAL A 321 0.58 21.47 -1.81
CA VAL A 321 1.78 20.64 -2.05
C VAL A 321 1.83 19.50 -1.06
N PHE A 322 1.99 18.28 -1.56
CA PHE A 322 2.23 17.11 -0.73
C PHE A 322 3.67 17.09 -0.22
N LEU A 323 3.85 16.95 1.10
CA LEU A 323 5.15 16.94 1.76
C LEU A 323 5.62 15.52 2.08
N GLY A 324 4.69 14.65 2.44
CA GLY A 324 4.97 13.24 2.74
C GLY A 324 3.91 12.61 3.62
N THR A 325 4.16 11.35 3.92
CA THR A 325 3.37 10.55 4.87
C THR A 325 4.28 9.98 5.94
N ALA A 326 3.77 9.80 7.15
CA ALA A 326 4.48 9.11 8.22
C ALA A 326 3.51 8.51 9.25
N HIS A 327 4.01 7.59 10.07
CA HIS A 327 3.31 7.00 11.21
C HIS A 327 4.15 7.27 12.46
N VAL A 328 4.10 8.52 12.90
CA VAL A 328 4.96 9.11 13.93
C VAL A 328 4.24 10.29 14.54
N ASP A 329 4.62 10.65 15.75
CA ASP A 329 4.10 11.84 16.44
C ASP A 329 4.86 13.11 16.05
N ALA A 330 5.96 12.98 15.30
CA ALA A 330 6.78 14.11 14.86
C ALA A 330 7.20 14.01 13.39
N TYR A 331 6.99 15.06 12.59
CA TYR A 331 7.38 15.07 11.18
C TYR A 331 8.38 16.18 10.86
N TYR A 332 9.47 15.80 10.19
CA TYR A 332 10.53 16.73 9.81
C TYR A 332 10.41 17.13 8.34
N VAL A 333 10.35 18.44 8.10
CA VAL A 333 10.37 19.03 6.76
C VAL A 333 11.71 19.72 6.55
N SER A 334 12.48 19.23 5.57
CA SER A 334 13.68 19.92 5.08
C SER A 334 13.43 20.60 3.74
N ASP A 335 14.20 21.65 3.48
CA ASP A 335 14.40 22.26 2.16
C ASP A 335 13.11 22.74 1.45
N LEU A 336 12.09 23.12 2.20
CA LEU A 336 10.83 23.61 1.62
C LEU A 336 11.00 25.01 1.01
N VAL A 337 10.89 25.11 -0.30
CA VAL A 337 11.00 26.39 -1.03
C VAL A 337 9.70 27.19 -0.92
N VAL A 338 9.77 28.42 -0.41
CA VAL A 338 8.63 29.33 -0.28
C VAL A 338 8.86 30.54 -1.20
N GLY A 339 7.83 30.93 -1.95
CA GLY A 339 7.88 32.09 -2.84
C GLY A 339 8.06 33.39 -2.05
N SER A 340 8.72 34.38 -2.65
CA SER A 340 9.07 35.64 -1.98
C SER A 340 7.85 36.49 -1.56
N ASP A 341 6.70 36.25 -2.19
CA ASP A 341 5.41 36.90 -1.96
C ASP A 341 4.55 36.22 -0.87
N VAL A 342 4.94 35.03 -0.41
CA VAL A 342 4.18 34.25 0.57
C VAL A 342 4.43 34.77 1.98
N LYS A 343 3.38 35.34 2.61
CA LYS A 343 3.42 35.85 3.99
C LYS A 343 3.31 34.76 5.06
N GLY A 344 2.77 33.59 4.70
CA GLY A 344 2.57 32.48 5.64
C GLY A 344 2.32 31.16 4.92
N VAL A 345 2.77 30.08 5.55
CA VAL A 345 2.62 28.71 5.07
C VAL A 345 1.67 27.97 6.00
N ARG A 346 0.58 27.43 5.45
CA ARG A 346 -0.33 26.55 6.18
C ARG A 346 0.09 25.10 6.00
N PHE A 347 0.40 24.42 7.10
CA PHE A 347 0.59 22.97 7.15
C PHE A 347 -0.73 22.33 7.57
N VAL A 348 -1.16 21.30 6.85
CA VAL A 348 -2.37 20.52 7.13
C VAL A 348 -1.96 19.08 7.34
N VAL A 349 -2.44 18.46 8.42
CA VAL A 349 -2.15 17.08 8.78
C VAL A 349 -3.43 16.27 8.61
N GLN A 350 -3.51 15.51 7.53
CA GLN A 350 -4.66 14.65 7.26
C GLN A 350 -4.41 13.27 7.87
N THR A 351 -5.36 12.77 8.65
CA THR A 351 -5.24 11.48 9.35
C THR A 351 -5.89 10.36 8.57
N CYS A 352 -5.29 9.16 8.64
CA CYS A 352 -5.87 7.93 8.12
C CYS A 352 -6.19 6.98 9.29
N GLY A 353 -7.39 6.43 9.30
CA GLY A 353 -7.87 5.52 10.33
C GLY A 353 -7.35 4.09 10.13
N GLY A 354 -7.48 3.25 11.16
CA GLY A 354 -7.07 1.84 11.08
C GLY A 354 -7.87 1.01 10.05
N ASP A 355 -8.98 1.54 9.55
CA ASP A 355 -9.78 0.95 8.47
C ASP A 355 -9.42 1.46 7.06
N GLY A 356 -8.41 2.33 6.96
CA GLY A 356 -7.99 2.96 5.70
C GLY A 356 -8.81 4.16 5.27
N SER A 357 -9.80 4.60 6.06
CA SER A 357 -10.50 5.86 5.78
C SER A 357 -9.58 7.05 6.01
N TRP A 358 -9.81 8.15 5.29
CA TRP A 358 -9.09 9.40 5.47
C TRP A 358 -10.02 10.46 6.05
N GLN A 359 -9.52 11.25 7.00
CA GLN A 359 -10.20 12.44 7.46
C GLN A 359 -10.38 13.42 6.30
N GLU A 360 -11.52 14.10 6.24
CA GLU A 360 -11.73 15.15 5.24
C GLU A 360 -10.67 16.25 5.39
N LEU A 361 -10.15 16.73 4.25
CA LEU A 361 -9.04 17.67 4.25
C LEU A 361 -9.40 18.98 4.97
N ASP A 362 -10.62 19.47 4.79
CA ASP A 362 -11.08 20.72 5.43
C ASP A 362 -11.38 20.56 6.92
N ALA A 363 -11.64 19.32 7.36
CA ALA A 363 -11.81 18.96 8.76
C ALA A 363 -10.48 18.62 9.46
N SER A 364 -9.36 18.67 8.74
CA SER A 364 -8.04 18.25 9.24
C SER A 364 -7.37 19.35 10.08
N PRO A 365 -6.63 18.99 11.13
CA PRO A 365 -5.87 19.95 11.91
C PRO A 365 -4.79 20.63 11.05
N ASN A 366 -4.54 21.90 11.33
CA ASN A 366 -3.62 22.71 10.55
C ASN A 366 -2.91 23.74 11.42
N LEU A 367 -1.70 24.10 10.99
CA LEU A 367 -0.85 25.09 11.62
C LEU A 367 -0.38 26.11 10.59
N VAL A 368 -0.45 27.39 10.92
CA VAL A 368 0.08 28.46 10.06
C VAL A 368 1.41 28.92 10.63
N VAL A 369 2.46 28.86 9.82
CA VAL A 369 3.79 29.40 10.13
C VAL A 369 3.98 30.68 9.33
N GLU A 370 4.10 31.80 10.02
CA GLU A 370 4.35 33.10 9.38
C GLU A 370 5.79 33.19 8.86
N VAL A 371 5.93 33.74 7.65
CA VAL A 371 7.23 33.92 7.00
C VAL A 371 7.68 35.36 7.26
N LYS A 372 8.72 35.53 8.08
CA LYS A 372 9.32 36.84 8.30
C LYS A 372 10.16 37.21 7.05
N ARG A 373 9.64 38.16 6.27
CA ARG A 373 10.14 38.80 5.02
C ARG A 373 11.52 38.39 4.47
N LEU A 374 11.52 38.26 3.12
CA LEU A 374 12.59 38.12 2.10
C LEU A 374 12.88 36.69 1.64
N SER A 375 12.55 36.42 0.37
CA SER A 375 12.98 35.31 -0.51
C SER A 375 13.61 34.11 0.22
N SER A 376 12.83 33.47 1.09
CA SER A 376 13.33 32.51 2.05
C SER A 376 12.92 31.09 1.69
N LYS A 377 13.90 30.19 1.60
CA LYS A 377 13.67 28.75 1.71
C LYS A 377 13.53 28.40 3.19
N LEU A 378 12.53 27.61 3.53
CA LEU A 378 12.46 26.99 4.84
C LEU A 378 13.43 25.79 4.85
N CYS A 379 14.48 25.88 5.66
CA CYS A 379 15.55 24.91 5.69
C CYS A 379 15.17 23.69 6.55
N CYS A 380 14.49 23.92 7.68
CA CYS A 380 14.13 22.90 8.66
C CYS A 380 12.86 23.31 9.43
N CYS A 381 11.92 22.40 9.63
CA CYS A 381 10.88 22.44 10.67
C CYS A 381 10.64 21.03 11.21
N GLY A 382 10.59 20.88 12.53
CA GLY A 382 9.96 19.72 13.17
C GLY A 382 8.52 20.07 13.54
N PHE A 383 7.57 19.18 13.26
CA PHE A 383 6.18 19.30 13.71
C PHE A 383 5.91 18.23 14.74
N ASP A 384 5.63 18.62 15.97
CA ASP A 384 5.20 17.68 17.01
C ASP A 384 3.67 17.68 17.09
N LEU A 385 3.11 16.47 17.19
CA LEU A 385 1.68 16.19 17.18
C LEU A 385 1.33 15.46 18.48
N SER A 386 0.55 16.10 19.34
CA SER A 386 0.07 15.44 20.56
C SER A 386 -1.42 15.16 20.46
N TYR A 387 -1.80 13.95 20.01
CA TYR A 387 -3.14 13.38 20.20
C TYR A 387 -3.24 11.91 19.70
N GLY A 388 -3.14 10.91 20.59
CA GLY A 388 -3.43 9.50 20.29
C GLY A 388 -2.60 8.85 19.16
N SER A 389 -2.47 7.53 19.15
CA SER A 389 -1.72 6.82 18.10
C SER A 389 -2.59 6.66 16.84
N PHE A 390 -2.32 7.47 15.79
CA PHE A 390 -2.96 7.32 14.47
C PHE A 390 -2.02 6.63 13.47
N PRO A 391 -2.53 5.66 12.68
CA PRO A 391 -1.68 4.76 11.92
C PRO A 391 -0.99 5.39 10.71
N ASN A 392 -1.50 6.50 10.16
CA ASN A 392 -0.85 7.21 9.06
C ASN A 392 -1.29 8.68 9.04
N LEU A 393 -0.34 9.57 8.79
CA LEU A 393 -0.52 11.01 8.66
C LEU A 393 -0.01 11.46 7.30
N GLN A 394 -0.76 12.34 6.63
CA GLN A 394 -0.37 13.00 5.40
C GLN A 394 -0.15 14.48 5.67
N PHE A 395 1.03 14.98 5.30
CA PHE A 395 1.43 16.36 5.48
C PHE A 395 1.27 17.11 4.17
N LEU A 396 0.45 18.16 4.20
CA LEU A 396 0.19 19.03 3.08
C LEU A 396 0.60 20.45 3.44
N ARG A 397 1.08 21.19 2.45
CA ARG A 397 1.25 22.64 2.53
C ARG A 397 0.20 23.32 1.67
N SER A 398 -0.30 24.47 2.13
CA SER A 398 -0.99 25.44 1.29
C SER A 398 -0.42 26.86 1.43
N ASN A 399 -0.29 27.57 0.31
CA ASN A 399 0.09 28.99 0.30
C ASN A 399 -1.17 29.83 0.51
N LYS A 400 -1.18 30.74 1.49
CA LYS A 400 -2.26 31.73 1.64
C LYS A 400 -1.70 33.13 1.49
N SER A 401 -2.28 33.91 0.57
CA SER A 401 -2.20 35.37 0.67
C SER A 401 -2.99 35.79 1.89
N ILE A 402 -2.32 36.33 2.91
CA ILE A 402 -3.00 37.06 3.98
C ILE A 402 -3.34 38.42 3.38
N ASP A 403 -4.42 38.44 2.60
CA ASP A 403 -5.27 39.58 2.19
C ASP A 403 -6.16 39.09 1.04
N GLY A 404 -7.43 38.83 1.31
CA GLY A 404 -8.43 38.41 0.32
C GLY A 404 -9.49 37.49 0.91
N GLY A 405 -10.72 37.99 1.02
CA GLY A 405 -11.88 37.24 1.51
C GLY A 405 -12.12 35.96 0.71
N ILE A 406 -12.65 34.97 1.41
CA ILE A 406 -13.10 33.70 0.84
C ILE A 406 -14.22 34.03 -0.15
N THR A 407 -13.94 33.92 -1.45
CA THR A 407 -14.98 33.65 -2.44
C THR A 407 -14.95 32.16 -2.75
N GLU A 408 -16.00 31.48 -2.30
CA GLU A 408 -16.35 30.12 -2.68
C GLU A 408 -16.34 29.97 -4.20
N LYS A 409 -15.63 28.95 -4.70
CA LYS A 409 -16.16 28.13 -5.80
C LYS A 409 -15.85 26.66 -5.52
N ALA A 410 -16.92 25.94 -5.25
CA ALA A 410 -16.99 24.49 -5.16
C ALA A 410 -16.51 23.83 -6.47
N ILE A 411 -15.78 22.72 -6.33
CA ILE A 411 -15.76 21.59 -7.27
C ILE A 411 -15.80 20.32 -6.44
#